data_AF-A0A4D6HH89-F1
#
_entry.id   AF-A0A4D6HH89-F1
#
_cell.length_a   1.000
_cell.length_b   1.000
_cell.length_c   1.000
_cell.angle_alpha   90.00
_cell.angle_beta   90.00
_cell.angle_gamma   90.00
#
_symmetry.space_group_name_H-M   'P 1'
#
loop_
_entity.id
_entity.type
_entity.pdbx_description
1 polymer ?
#
loop_
_entity_poly.entity_id
_entity_poly.type
_entity_poly.pdbx_seq_one_letter_code
_entity_poly.pdbx_strand_id
1 'polypeptide(L)'
;MNPDDFPTPDEPVDEITPDALRDQIEAGEDVTILDARASGDFEEWHIDGETVEIENVPYFHFLDDDLDADVLADVPEGDPLVVLCAKGGASEYVAGTLAEEGRDVVHLEEGMNGWASIYDAVEVERYDGPGTVLQYQRPSSGCLGYLVYDDEEAAVIDPLQAFTDRYLDDAEERGVELTYAFDTHIHADHVSGVRALDEEGVTGVIPEEAVDRGVTYAEEMETAADGDTFAVGDVEIETVYTPGHTSGMTSYLVGDSLLTTGDGLFVESVARPDLEEGDDGAPDAARQLYETLQERVLDLDDDVLVGGAHFSDAAEAAEDGTYTAPIGDLREEMDPLEYDREEFVETVLADMPPRPANYEQIIATNLGQRDTDEDEAFTLELGPNNCAASSESMTSD
;
A
#
# COMPACT_ATOMS: atom_id res chain seq x y z
N MET A 1 25.04 -0.38 7.91
CA MET A 1 26.20 0.50 7.62
C MET A 1 25.64 1.78 7.03
N ASN A 2 26.29 2.93 7.26
CA ASN A 2 25.82 4.19 6.67
C ASN A 2 26.09 4.15 5.15
N PRO A 3 25.23 4.66 4.25
CA PRO A 3 25.55 4.78 2.81
C PRO A 3 26.91 5.44 2.55
N ASP A 4 27.35 6.37 3.42
CA ASP A 4 28.67 7.02 3.36
C ASP A 4 29.87 6.11 3.70
N ASP A 5 29.64 4.87 4.15
CA ASP A 5 30.73 3.93 4.53
C ASP A 5 31.26 3.12 3.32
N PHE A 6 30.66 3.25 2.14
CA PHE A 6 31.13 2.57 0.93
C PHE A 6 32.26 3.33 0.23
N PRO A 7 33.22 2.62 -0.38
CA PRO A 7 34.24 3.26 -1.21
C PRO A 7 33.55 4.00 -2.36
N THR A 8 34.03 5.20 -2.69
CA THR A 8 33.63 5.85 -3.94
C THR A 8 34.18 5.02 -5.11
N PRO A 9 33.36 4.67 -6.11
CA PRO A 9 33.83 3.92 -7.26
C PRO A 9 34.88 4.73 -8.06
N ASP A 10 35.82 4.04 -8.71
CA ASP A 10 36.86 4.73 -9.51
C ASP A 10 36.31 5.22 -10.87
N GLU A 11 35.26 4.56 -11.40
CA GLU A 11 34.48 5.03 -12.55
C GLU A 11 33.10 5.60 -12.15
N PRO A 12 32.70 6.77 -12.69
CA PRO A 12 31.37 7.31 -12.45
C PRO A 12 30.31 6.45 -13.15
N VAL A 13 29.21 6.20 -12.46
CA VAL A 13 28.07 5.43 -12.96
C VAL A 13 26.88 6.37 -13.13
N ASP A 14 26.09 6.16 -14.18
CA ASP A 14 24.83 6.89 -14.36
C ASP A 14 23.76 6.35 -13.38
N GLU A 15 22.86 7.21 -12.95
CA GLU A 15 21.76 6.87 -12.04
C GLU A 15 20.43 6.73 -12.80
N ILE A 16 19.56 5.83 -12.31
CA ILE A 16 18.16 5.76 -12.70
C ILE A 16 17.30 6.03 -11.47
N THR A 17 16.33 6.93 -11.59
CA THR A 17 15.38 7.25 -10.51
C THR A 17 14.37 6.12 -10.32
N PRO A 18 13.81 5.90 -9.11
CA PRO A 18 12.71 4.95 -8.90
C PRO A 18 11.54 5.10 -9.88
N ASP A 19 11.04 6.32 -10.11
CA ASP A 19 9.97 6.59 -11.07
C ASP A 19 10.32 6.14 -12.48
N ALA A 20 11.49 6.53 -12.99
CA ALA A 20 11.95 6.13 -14.32
C ALA A 20 12.11 4.61 -14.48
N LEU A 21 12.48 3.89 -13.41
CA LEU A 21 12.53 2.42 -13.43
C LEU A 21 11.12 1.83 -13.46
N ARG A 22 10.19 2.33 -12.63
CA ARG A 22 8.78 1.93 -12.62
C ARG A 22 8.16 2.14 -14.00
N ASP A 23 8.33 3.32 -14.59
CA ASP A 23 7.78 3.67 -15.90
C ASP A 23 8.27 2.71 -17.01
N GLN A 24 9.51 2.21 -16.94
CA GLN A 24 10.02 1.20 -17.89
C GLN A 24 9.32 -0.15 -17.72
N ILE A 25 9.15 -0.60 -16.47
CA ILE A 25 8.47 -1.85 -16.14
C ILE A 25 7.01 -1.80 -16.60
N GLU A 26 6.30 -0.72 -16.27
CA GLU A 26 4.89 -0.50 -16.65
C GLU A 26 4.70 -0.36 -18.18
N ALA A 27 5.70 0.17 -18.88
CA ALA A 27 5.71 0.20 -20.34
C ALA A 27 5.96 -1.18 -20.99
N GLY A 28 6.23 -2.22 -20.18
CA GLY A 28 6.56 -3.56 -20.64
C GLY A 28 7.93 -3.63 -21.30
N GLU A 29 8.86 -2.76 -20.91
CA GLU A 29 10.26 -2.85 -21.34
C GLU A 29 10.97 -3.98 -20.58
N ASP A 30 11.87 -4.71 -21.25
CA ASP A 30 12.67 -5.75 -20.61
C ASP A 30 13.69 -5.07 -19.66
N VAL A 31 13.58 -5.34 -18.36
CA VAL A 31 14.43 -4.74 -17.32
C VAL A 31 15.22 -5.84 -16.61
N THR A 32 16.55 -5.70 -16.59
CA THR A 32 17.43 -6.62 -15.85
C THR A 32 17.98 -5.94 -14.61
N ILE A 33 17.80 -6.57 -13.44
CA ILE A 33 18.17 -6.03 -12.14
C ILE A 33 19.18 -6.94 -11.43
N LEU A 34 20.23 -6.33 -10.87
CA LEU A 34 21.11 -6.94 -9.88
C LEU A 34 20.81 -6.37 -8.49
N ASP A 35 20.24 -7.18 -7.61
CA ASP A 35 20.03 -6.82 -6.21
C ASP A 35 21.28 -7.13 -5.39
N ALA A 36 21.95 -6.08 -4.89
CA ALA A 36 23.16 -6.19 -4.08
C ALA A 36 22.90 -6.27 -2.56
N ARG A 37 21.65 -6.36 -2.11
CA ARG A 37 21.31 -6.54 -0.69
C ARG A 37 21.73 -7.93 -0.19
N ALA A 38 21.73 -8.09 1.13
CA ALA A 38 21.91 -9.42 1.72
C ALA A 38 20.75 -10.32 1.28
N SER A 39 21.01 -11.61 1.03
CA SER A 39 19.99 -12.51 0.48
C SER A 39 18.75 -12.63 1.35
N GLY A 40 18.85 -12.46 2.67
CA GLY A 40 17.68 -12.41 3.54
C GLY A 40 16.75 -11.22 3.26
N ASP A 41 17.31 -10.04 2.97
CA ASP A 41 16.52 -8.84 2.66
C ASP A 41 15.85 -8.97 1.29
N PHE A 42 16.52 -9.63 0.33
CA PHE A 42 15.99 -9.93 -1.00
C PHE A 42 14.88 -11.00 -0.98
N GLU A 43 15.08 -12.05 -0.17
CA GLU A 43 14.08 -13.12 0.05
C GLU A 43 12.82 -12.58 0.73
N GLU A 44 12.94 -11.55 1.57
CA GLU A 44 11.79 -10.89 2.20
C GLU A 44 10.94 -10.16 1.17
N TRP A 45 11.58 -9.41 0.26
CA TRP A 45 10.91 -8.69 -0.83
C TRP A 45 11.89 -8.18 -1.87
N HIS A 46 11.43 -7.98 -3.11
CA HIS A 46 12.21 -7.43 -4.22
C HIS A 46 11.28 -6.83 -5.27
N ILE A 47 11.85 -6.05 -6.21
CA ILE A 47 11.11 -5.57 -7.38
C ILE A 47 10.79 -6.79 -8.26
N ASP A 48 9.53 -6.93 -8.64
CA ASP A 48 9.03 -7.99 -9.53
C ASP A 48 8.21 -7.37 -10.67
N GLY A 49 7.93 -8.16 -11.71
CA GLY A 49 7.13 -7.76 -12.86
C GLY A 49 7.28 -8.71 -14.04
N GLU A 50 6.29 -8.74 -14.95
CA GLU A 50 6.29 -9.68 -16.09
C GLU A 50 7.55 -9.57 -16.96
N THR A 51 8.12 -8.37 -17.09
CA THR A 51 9.31 -8.07 -17.89
C THR A 51 10.59 -7.87 -17.07
N VAL A 52 10.55 -8.18 -15.77
CA VAL A 52 11.68 -8.00 -14.86
C VAL A 52 12.46 -9.31 -14.72
N GLU A 53 13.74 -9.29 -15.08
CA GLU A 53 14.69 -10.35 -14.74
C GLU A 53 15.58 -9.87 -13.58
N ILE A 54 15.48 -10.51 -12.40
CA ILE A 54 16.22 -10.09 -11.20
C ILE A 54 17.07 -11.22 -10.62
N GLU A 55 18.33 -10.90 -10.29
CA GLU A 55 19.27 -11.81 -9.61
C GLU A 55 19.83 -11.14 -8.35
N ASN A 56 20.05 -11.93 -7.27
CA ASN A 56 20.64 -11.43 -6.03
C ASN A 56 22.09 -11.87 -5.87
N VAL A 57 23.01 -10.89 -5.84
CA VAL A 57 24.42 -11.11 -5.49
C VAL A 57 24.82 -10.08 -4.44
N PRO A 58 24.95 -10.47 -3.16
CA PRO A 58 25.19 -9.52 -2.08
C PRO A 58 26.48 -8.69 -2.26
N TYR A 59 26.41 -7.40 -1.92
CA TYR A 59 27.48 -6.41 -2.15
C TYR A 59 28.84 -6.83 -1.59
N PHE A 60 28.87 -7.64 -0.51
CA PHE A 60 30.12 -8.04 0.12
C PHE A 60 30.97 -8.96 -0.76
N HIS A 61 30.39 -9.55 -1.82
CA HIS A 61 31.11 -10.27 -2.86
C HIS A 61 31.91 -9.36 -3.81
N PHE A 62 31.63 -8.05 -3.81
CA PHE A 62 32.27 -7.05 -4.67
C PHE A 62 33.33 -6.22 -3.92
N LEU A 63 33.53 -6.46 -2.62
CA LEU A 63 34.47 -5.69 -1.79
C LEU A 63 35.93 -6.15 -1.91
N ASP A 64 36.18 -7.26 -2.60
CA ASP A 64 37.54 -7.76 -2.81
C ASP A 64 38.25 -6.97 -3.92
N ASP A 65 39.57 -6.75 -3.78
CA ASP A 65 40.39 -5.94 -4.71
C ASP A 65 40.40 -6.50 -6.16
N ASP A 66 40.06 -7.77 -6.36
CA ASP A 66 39.90 -8.43 -7.66
C ASP A 66 38.53 -9.12 -7.67
N LEU A 67 37.64 -8.74 -8.57
CA LEU A 67 36.31 -9.36 -8.68
C LEU A 67 36.45 -10.81 -9.14
N ASP A 68 35.92 -11.76 -8.35
CA ASP A 68 36.03 -13.18 -8.65
C ASP A 68 35.26 -13.50 -9.95
N ALA A 69 35.88 -14.29 -10.83
CA ALA A 69 35.25 -14.74 -12.06
C ALA A 69 33.99 -15.57 -11.81
N ASP A 70 33.91 -16.25 -10.66
CA ASP A 70 32.71 -16.97 -10.24
C ASP A 70 31.59 -15.98 -9.86
N VAL A 71 31.90 -14.86 -9.17
CA VAL A 71 30.92 -13.79 -8.86
C VAL A 71 30.41 -13.11 -10.13
N LEU A 72 31.31 -12.79 -11.08
CA LEU A 72 30.94 -12.23 -12.37
C LEU A 72 30.04 -13.14 -13.22
N ALA A 73 30.11 -14.46 -13.01
CA ALA A 73 29.28 -15.43 -13.71
C ALA A 73 27.85 -15.49 -13.16
N ASP A 74 27.66 -15.08 -11.90
CA ASP A 74 26.35 -14.99 -11.24
C ASP A 74 25.65 -13.63 -11.50
N VAL A 75 26.38 -12.64 -12.05
CA VAL A 75 25.80 -11.34 -12.45
C VAL A 75 25.15 -11.45 -13.84
N PRO A 76 23.86 -11.10 -14.00
CA PRO A 76 23.17 -11.19 -15.27
C PRO A 76 23.69 -10.18 -16.30
N GLU A 77 23.43 -10.44 -17.58
CA GLU A 77 23.70 -9.46 -18.66
C GLU A 77 22.46 -8.58 -18.84
N GLY A 78 22.64 -7.25 -18.80
CA GLY A 78 21.60 -6.26 -19.06
C GLY A 78 22.15 -5.08 -19.87
N ASP A 79 21.28 -4.36 -20.57
CA ASP A 79 21.63 -3.24 -21.46
C ASP A 79 20.65 -2.05 -21.28
N PRO A 80 20.81 -1.20 -20.23
CA PRO A 80 21.77 -1.32 -19.14
C PRO A 80 21.27 -2.26 -18.03
N LEU A 81 22.21 -2.86 -17.28
CA LEU A 81 21.91 -3.60 -16.05
C LEU A 81 21.67 -2.60 -14.90
N VAL A 82 20.51 -2.70 -14.24
CA VAL A 82 20.17 -1.86 -13.09
C VAL A 82 20.69 -2.50 -11.80
N VAL A 83 21.59 -1.84 -11.08
CA VAL A 83 22.10 -2.31 -9.79
C VAL A 83 21.38 -1.59 -8.66
N LEU A 84 20.85 -2.32 -7.70
CA LEU A 84 20.17 -1.74 -6.54
C LEU A 84 20.70 -2.28 -5.22
N CYS A 85 20.50 -1.50 -4.16
CA CYS A 85 20.72 -1.94 -2.79
C CYS A 85 19.65 -1.31 -1.90
N ALA A 86 19.79 -1.36 -0.57
CA ALA A 86 18.78 -0.77 0.32
C ALA A 86 18.66 0.76 0.19
N LYS A 87 19.78 1.50 0.06
CA LYS A 87 19.82 2.97 0.17
C LYS A 87 20.62 3.68 -0.95
N GLY A 88 20.88 3.02 -2.07
CA GLY A 88 21.69 3.53 -3.19
C GLY A 88 23.21 3.46 -3.01
N GLY A 89 23.76 3.66 -1.81
CA GLY A 89 25.22 3.75 -1.62
C GLY A 89 26.02 2.49 -1.99
N ALA A 90 25.54 1.29 -1.63
CA ALA A 90 26.23 0.05 -1.98
C ALA A 90 26.09 -0.29 -3.48
N SER A 91 24.98 0.11 -4.10
CA SER A 91 24.73 -0.15 -5.52
C SER A 91 25.54 0.75 -6.43
N GLU A 92 25.78 2.00 -6.03
CA GLU A 92 26.73 2.88 -6.72
C GLU A 92 28.14 2.24 -6.77
N TYR A 93 28.62 1.71 -5.63
CA TYR A 93 29.90 1.02 -5.57
C TYR A 93 29.94 -0.25 -6.45
N VAL A 94 28.94 -1.13 -6.32
CA VAL A 94 28.87 -2.38 -7.10
C VAL A 94 28.77 -2.09 -8.59
N ALA A 95 27.96 -1.11 -9.00
CA ALA A 95 27.86 -0.70 -10.40
C ALA A 95 29.20 -0.14 -10.90
N GLY A 96 29.93 0.63 -10.10
CA GLY A 96 31.26 1.11 -10.48
C GLY A 96 32.25 -0.01 -10.75
N THR A 97 32.30 -1.01 -9.86
CA THR A 97 33.14 -2.21 -10.05
C THR A 97 32.75 -2.98 -11.32
N LEU A 98 31.47 -3.06 -11.66
CA LEU A 98 31.00 -3.71 -12.88
C LEU A 98 31.32 -2.88 -14.15
N ALA A 99 31.24 -1.56 -14.07
CA ALA A 99 31.61 -0.64 -15.14
C ALA A 99 33.10 -0.75 -15.49
N GLU A 100 33.97 -0.91 -14.48
CA GLU A 100 35.40 -1.16 -14.68
C GLU A 100 35.70 -2.45 -15.45
N GLU A 101 34.85 -3.48 -15.28
CA GLU A 101 34.88 -4.72 -16.06
C GLU A 101 34.20 -4.59 -17.44
N GLY A 102 33.73 -3.38 -17.79
CA GLY A 102 33.16 -3.04 -19.09
C GLY A 102 31.68 -3.39 -19.26
N ARG A 103 30.94 -3.58 -18.16
CA ARG A 103 29.47 -3.76 -18.19
C ARG A 103 28.77 -2.42 -18.41
N ASP A 104 27.64 -2.44 -19.13
CA ASP A 104 26.73 -1.30 -19.23
C ASP A 104 25.76 -1.34 -18.04
N VAL A 105 25.93 -0.41 -17.09
CA VAL A 105 25.27 -0.45 -15.79
C VAL A 105 24.80 0.94 -15.37
N VAL A 106 23.66 0.96 -14.71
CA VAL A 106 23.15 2.11 -13.96
C VAL A 106 22.89 1.67 -12.52
N HIS A 107 22.87 2.59 -11.57
CA HIS A 107 22.41 2.27 -10.22
C HIS A 107 21.07 2.95 -9.92
N LEU A 108 20.23 2.26 -9.15
CA LEU A 108 18.97 2.83 -8.65
C LEU A 108 19.27 3.91 -7.62
N GLU A 109 18.81 5.12 -7.87
CA GLU A 109 18.86 6.24 -6.94
C GLU A 109 18.08 5.90 -5.66
N GLU A 110 18.69 6.14 -4.50
CA GLU A 110 18.16 5.79 -3.16
C GLU A 110 17.82 4.30 -2.95
N GLY A 111 18.06 3.42 -3.93
CA GLY A 111 17.85 1.99 -3.85
C GLY A 111 16.38 1.61 -3.56
N MET A 112 16.20 0.52 -2.82
CA MET A 112 14.86 0.03 -2.45
C MET A 112 14.10 1.01 -1.54
N ASN A 113 14.80 1.86 -0.78
CA ASN A 113 14.15 2.95 -0.05
C ASN A 113 13.53 3.95 -1.02
N GLY A 114 14.24 4.35 -2.07
CA GLY A 114 13.67 5.21 -3.12
C GLY A 114 12.47 4.57 -3.81
N TRP A 115 12.57 3.27 -4.14
CA TRP A 115 11.45 2.49 -4.67
C TRP A 115 10.23 2.49 -3.74
N ALA A 116 10.46 2.29 -2.43
CA ALA A 116 9.40 2.28 -1.43
C ALA A 116 8.82 3.67 -1.10
N SER A 117 9.43 4.73 -1.60
CA SER A 117 8.96 6.11 -1.45
C SER A 117 8.07 6.55 -2.61
N ILE A 118 7.90 5.74 -3.65
CA ILE A 118 6.98 6.05 -4.75
C ILE A 118 5.56 6.12 -4.18
N TYR A 119 4.93 7.29 -4.34
CA TYR A 119 3.59 7.55 -3.84
C TYR A 119 2.84 8.51 -4.76
N ASP A 120 2.11 7.93 -5.70
CA ASP A 120 1.40 8.67 -6.74
C ASP A 120 0.04 9.15 -6.23
N ALA A 121 -0.43 10.28 -6.78
CA ALA A 121 -1.80 10.75 -6.57
C ALA A 121 -2.52 10.77 -7.93
N VAL A 122 -3.49 9.86 -8.09
CA VAL A 122 -4.22 9.65 -9.35
C VAL A 122 -5.66 10.07 -9.16
N GLU A 123 -6.21 10.88 -10.07
CA GLU A 123 -7.61 11.31 -9.98
C GLU A 123 -8.57 10.16 -10.30
N VAL A 124 -9.59 9.96 -9.48
CA VAL A 124 -10.68 9.01 -9.75
C VAL A 124 -11.64 9.65 -10.75
N GLU A 125 -11.30 9.65 -12.04
CA GLU A 125 -12.05 10.37 -13.08
C GLU A 125 -13.53 9.94 -13.20
N ARG A 126 -13.85 8.71 -12.78
CA ARG A 126 -15.21 8.15 -12.77
C ARG A 126 -16.06 8.60 -11.59
N TYR A 127 -15.47 9.20 -10.56
CA TYR A 127 -16.21 9.77 -9.44
C TYR A 127 -17.13 10.90 -9.95
N ASP A 128 -18.43 10.81 -9.67
CA ASP A 128 -19.45 11.72 -10.19
C ASP A 128 -20.17 12.55 -9.11
N GLY A 129 -19.71 12.45 -7.86
CA GLY A 129 -20.14 13.28 -6.74
C GLY A 129 -19.58 14.71 -6.77
N PRO A 130 -19.90 15.54 -5.75
CA PRO A 130 -19.31 16.87 -5.58
C PRO A 130 -17.80 16.81 -5.32
N GLY A 131 -17.05 17.86 -5.64
CA GLY A 131 -15.62 17.92 -5.39
C GLY A 131 -14.76 17.06 -6.32
N THR A 132 -13.62 16.62 -5.81
CA THR A 132 -12.66 15.78 -6.52
C THR A 132 -12.07 14.76 -5.55
N VAL A 133 -11.85 13.53 -6.04
CA VAL A 133 -11.18 12.47 -5.30
C VAL A 133 -9.90 12.07 -6.00
N LEU A 134 -8.80 12.02 -5.26
CA LEU A 134 -7.55 11.42 -5.68
C LEU A 134 -7.34 10.13 -4.90
N GLN A 135 -6.94 9.07 -5.58
CA GLN A 135 -6.42 7.87 -4.98
C GLN A 135 -4.90 8.01 -4.88
N TYR A 136 -4.38 7.95 -3.66
CA TYR A 136 -2.96 7.75 -3.45
C TYR A 136 -2.59 6.28 -3.65
N GLN A 137 -1.50 6.03 -4.34
CA GLN A 137 -1.05 4.67 -4.66
C GLN A 137 0.41 4.51 -4.26
N ARG A 138 0.70 3.50 -3.43
CA ARG A 138 2.07 3.11 -3.06
C ARG A 138 2.42 1.77 -3.69
N PRO A 139 2.98 1.73 -4.91
CA PRO A 139 3.22 0.48 -5.64
C PRO A 139 4.06 -0.54 -4.87
N SER A 140 5.02 -0.09 -4.06
CA SER A 140 5.91 -0.98 -3.32
C SER A 140 5.22 -1.85 -2.27
N SER A 141 4.09 -1.38 -1.72
CA SER A 141 3.34 -2.10 -0.70
C SER A 141 1.92 -2.44 -1.13
N GLY A 142 1.42 -1.86 -2.22
CA GLY A 142 0.03 -1.99 -2.64
C GLY A 142 -0.94 -1.13 -1.82
N CYS A 143 -0.46 -0.25 -0.92
CA CYS A 143 -1.33 0.60 -0.11
C CYS A 143 -2.03 1.66 -0.96
N LEU A 144 -3.29 1.90 -0.64
CA LEU A 144 -4.14 2.93 -1.21
C LEU A 144 -4.65 3.84 -0.11
N GLY A 145 -4.72 5.13 -0.41
CA GLY A 145 -5.40 6.13 0.41
C GLY A 145 -6.19 7.08 -0.48
N TYR A 146 -6.98 7.98 0.10
CA TYR A 146 -7.83 8.88 -0.69
C TYR A 146 -7.75 10.31 -0.19
N LEU A 147 -7.48 11.27 -1.08
CA LEU A 147 -7.72 12.69 -0.84
C LEU A 147 -9.06 13.09 -1.43
N VAL A 148 -9.97 13.57 -0.60
CA VAL A 148 -11.23 14.18 -1.02
C VAL A 148 -11.10 15.68 -0.82
N TYR A 149 -11.36 16.49 -1.83
CA TYR A 149 -11.34 17.95 -1.66
C TYR A 149 -12.41 18.65 -2.49
N ASP A 150 -12.94 19.73 -1.92
CA ASP A 150 -13.90 20.61 -2.57
C ASP A 150 -13.86 22.01 -1.93
N ASP A 151 -14.12 23.03 -2.73
CA ASP A 151 -14.02 24.45 -2.34
C ASP A 151 -12.69 24.81 -1.63
N GLU A 152 -12.72 25.02 -0.31
CA GLU A 152 -11.57 25.43 0.53
C GLU A 152 -11.14 24.32 1.51
N GLU A 153 -11.73 23.13 1.45
CA GLU A 153 -11.53 22.05 2.43
C GLU A 153 -11.10 20.73 1.75
N ALA A 154 -10.36 19.91 2.50
CA ALA A 154 -9.94 18.58 2.10
C ALA A 154 -9.99 17.60 3.28
N ALA A 155 -10.15 16.32 2.97
CA ALA A 155 -9.97 15.21 3.90
C ALA A 155 -9.07 14.14 3.28
N VAL A 156 -8.29 13.47 4.12
CA VAL A 156 -7.55 12.27 3.74
C VAL A 156 -8.11 11.04 4.45
N ILE A 157 -8.24 9.92 3.72
CA ILE A 157 -8.68 8.62 4.23
C ILE A 157 -7.51 7.65 4.11
N ASP A 158 -7.22 6.94 5.20
CA ASP A 158 -6.08 6.03 5.41
C ASP A 158 -4.71 6.68 5.10
N PRO A 159 -4.36 7.80 5.76
CA PRO A 159 -3.05 8.44 5.57
C PRO A 159 -1.93 7.56 6.17
N LEU A 160 -0.78 7.52 5.49
CA LEU A 160 0.44 6.85 5.98
C LEU A 160 1.30 7.84 6.78
N GLN A 161 1.85 7.41 7.92
CA GLN A 161 2.70 8.26 8.77
C GLN A 161 3.95 8.74 8.03
N ALA A 162 4.55 7.90 7.19
CA ALA A 162 5.76 8.26 6.44
C ALA A 162 5.53 9.36 5.37
N PHE A 163 4.26 9.70 5.07
CA PHE A 163 3.88 10.61 4.00
C PHE A 163 3.01 11.78 4.49
N THR A 164 3.01 12.10 5.78
CA THR A 164 2.14 13.19 6.29
C THR A 164 2.40 14.54 5.65
N ASP A 165 3.68 14.88 5.43
CA ASP A 165 4.08 16.10 4.73
C ASP A 165 3.51 16.16 3.30
N ARG A 166 3.42 15.01 2.62
CA ARG A 166 2.86 14.93 1.27
C ARG A 166 1.40 15.38 1.22
N TYR A 167 0.58 14.96 2.18
CA TYR A 167 -0.84 15.33 2.23
C TYR A 167 -1.02 16.83 2.51
N LEU A 168 -0.20 17.39 3.41
CA LEU A 168 -0.22 18.82 3.74
C LEU A 168 0.22 19.66 2.54
N ASP A 169 1.30 19.27 1.86
CA ASP A 169 1.79 19.93 0.66
C ASP A 169 0.75 19.85 -0.47
N ASP A 170 0.11 18.70 -0.68
CA ASP A 170 -0.95 18.53 -1.68
C ASP A 170 -2.15 19.46 -1.45
N ALA A 171 -2.57 19.61 -0.19
CA ALA A 171 -3.63 20.53 0.19
C ALA A 171 -3.21 21.99 -0.07
N GLU A 172 -2.00 22.39 0.33
CA GLU A 172 -1.46 23.74 0.09
C GLU A 172 -1.39 24.05 -1.42
N GLU A 173 -0.88 23.13 -2.23
CA GLU A 173 -0.77 23.29 -3.69
C GLU A 173 -2.13 23.49 -4.38
N ARG A 174 -3.17 22.84 -3.85
CA ARG A 174 -4.56 22.96 -4.33
C ARG A 174 -5.28 24.19 -3.75
N GLY A 175 -4.70 24.83 -2.74
CA GLY A 175 -5.28 26.00 -2.08
C GLY A 175 -6.46 25.65 -1.17
N VAL A 176 -6.46 24.42 -0.62
CA VAL A 176 -7.47 23.91 0.32
C VAL A 176 -6.83 23.64 1.68
N GLU A 177 -7.64 23.63 2.74
CA GLU A 177 -7.23 23.27 4.10
C GLU A 177 -7.54 21.79 4.35
N LEU A 178 -6.54 21.01 4.77
CA LEU A 178 -6.76 19.62 5.20
C LEU A 178 -7.45 19.64 6.57
N THR A 179 -8.75 19.38 6.61
CA THR A 179 -9.60 19.50 7.79
C THR A 179 -9.76 18.19 8.55
N TYR A 180 -9.75 17.05 7.84
CA TYR A 180 -9.94 15.73 8.42
C TYR A 180 -8.90 14.71 7.95
N ALA A 181 -8.55 13.80 8.85
CA ALA A 181 -7.77 12.59 8.56
C ALA A 181 -8.50 11.38 9.15
N PHE A 182 -8.93 10.45 8.31
CA PHE A 182 -9.73 9.29 8.70
C PHE A 182 -8.92 8.01 8.64
N ASP A 183 -9.05 7.14 9.63
CA ASP A 183 -8.73 5.71 9.48
C ASP A 183 -10.01 4.92 9.20
N THR A 184 -9.94 3.93 8.32
CA THR A 184 -10.98 2.91 8.12
C THR A 184 -10.94 1.83 9.20
N HIS A 185 -9.74 1.50 9.69
CA HIS A 185 -9.52 0.51 10.74
C HIS A 185 -8.14 0.67 11.39
N ILE A 186 -7.85 -0.12 12.43
CA ILE A 186 -6.47 -0.22 12.94
C ILE A 186 -5.68 -1.12 12.00
N HIS A 187 -4.88 -0.48 11.14
CA HIS A 187 -4.05 -1.09 10.11
C HIS A 187 -3.01 -2.04 10.69
N ALA A 188 -2.63 -3.06 9.90
CA ALA A 188 -1.69 -4.10 10.29
C ALA A 188 -0.43 -4.14 9.40
N ASP A 189 -0.37 -3.25 8.44
CA ASP A 189 0.51 -3.28 7.28
C ASP A 189 1.23 -1.93 7.07
N HIS A 190 0.65 -0.83 7.59
CA HIS A 190 1.30 0.47 7.68
C HIS A 190 0.97 1.20 8.98
N VAL A 191 1.80 2.19 9.32
CA VAL A 191 1.56 3.04 10.47
C VAL A 191 0.68 4.21 10.05
N SER A 192 -0.47 4.38 10.72
CA SER A 192 -1.42 5.44 10.39
C SER A 192 -0.83 6.82 10.67
N GLY A 193 -1.01 7.72 9.71
CA GLY A 193 -0.69 9.13 9.80
C GLY A 193 -1.72 9.97 10.54
N VAL A 194 -2.87 9.42 10.96
CA VAL A 194 -3.96 10.18 11.61
C VAL A 194 -3.46 10.94 12.84
N ARG A 195 -2.64 10.30 13.69
CA ARG A 195 -2.07 10.94 14.88
C ARG A 195 -1.11 12.07 14.55
N ALA A 196 -0.24 11.86 13.56
CA ALA A 196 0.75 12.84 13.16
C ALA A 196 0.08 14.06 12.49
N LEU A 197 -0.95 13.85 11.69
CA LEU A 197 -1.76 14.93 11.11
C LEU A 197 -2.56 15.68 12.19
N ASP A 198 -3.06 14.99 13.22
CA ASP A 198 -3.75 15.63 14.35
C ASP A 198 -2.82 16.57 15.14
N GLU A 199 -1.56 16.17 15.32
CA GLU A 199 -0.54 17.03 15.94
C GLU A 199 -0.26 18.32 15.12
N GLU A 200 -0.45 18.27 13.80
CA GLU A 200 -0.35 19.41 12.88
C GLU A 200 -1.66 20.23 12.79
N GLY A 201 -2.71 19.81 13.49
CA GLY A 201 -3.98 20.55 13.61
C GLY A 201 -5.08 20.13 12.64
N VAL A 202 -4.89 19.03 11.90
CA VAL A 202 -5.96 18.34 11.16
C VAL A 202 -6.86 17.62 12.17
N THR A 203 -8.17 17.48 11.95
CA THR A 203 -9.01 16.70 12.87
C THR A 203 -8.82 15.21 12.60
N GLY A 204 -8.17 14.49 13.51
CA GLY A 204 -8.06 13.03 13.42
C GLY A 204 -9.38 12.33 13.76
N VAL A 205 -9.80 11.40 12.90
CA VAL A 205 -11.04 10.62 13.04
C VAL A 205 -10.74 9.13 12.96
N ILE A 206 -11.18 8.38 13.98
CA ILE A 206 -11.04 6.91 14.04
C ILE A 206 -12.40 6.23 14.15
N PRO A 207 -12.55 4.95 13.76
CA PRO A 207 -13.81 4.23 13.92
C PRO A 207 -14.23 4.11 15.40
N GLU A 208 -15.51 4.39 15.72
CA GLU A 208 -16.02 4.29 17.10
C GLU A 208 -15.82 2.86 17.66
N GLU A 209 -16.13 1.83 16.85
CA GLU A 209 -16.01 0.43 17.25
C GLU A 209 -14.54 -0.03 17.40
N ALA A 210 -13.58 0.68 16.80
CA ALA A 210 -12.15 0.39 16.98
C ALA A 210 -11.64 0.80 18.37
N VAL A 211 -12.31 1.71 19.08
CA VAL A 211 -11.92 2.17 20.42
C VAL A 211 -11.83 1.00 21.41
N ASP A 212 -12.76 0.05 21.31
CA ASP A 212 -12.81 -1.14 22.17
C ASP A 212 -11.65 -2.13 21.93
N ARG A 213 -10.87 -1.94 20.86
CA ARG A 213 -9.62 -2.68 20.59
C ARG A 213 -8.43 -2.18 21.42
N GLY A 214 -8.61 -1.17 22.25
CA GLY A 214 -7.60 -0.68 23.20
C GLY A 214 -6.72 0.44 22.64
N VAL A 215 -7.30 1.29 21.80
CA VAL A 215 -6.68 2.53 21.30
C VAL A 215 -6.43 3.47 22.47
N THR A 216 -5.15 3.77 22.75
CA THR A 216 -4.75 4.52 23.96
C THR A 216 -5.02 6.03 23.86
N TYR A 217 -5.20 6.53 22.64
CA TYR A 217 -5.39 7.95 22.30
C TYR A 217 -6.83 8.27 21.87
N ALA A 218 -7.78 7.34 22.04
CA ALA A 218 -9.16 7.53 21.59
C ALA A 218 -9.87 8.75 22.22
N GLU A 219 -9.49 9.16 23.43
CA GLU A 219 -10.06 10.37 24.07
C GLU A 219 -9.57 11.69 23.43
N GLU A 220 -8.54 11.62 22.59
CA GLU A 220 -7.91 12.77 21.92
C GLU A 220 -8.44 12.95 20.49
N MET A 221 -9.07 11.92 19.92
CA MET A 221 -9.57 11.89 18.53
C MET A 221 -11.08 12.07 18.46
N GLU A 222 -11.58 12.46 17.28
CA GLU A 222 -12.99 12.30 16.94
C GLU A 222 -13.26 10.84 16.54
N THR A 223 -14.49 10.39 16.79
CA THR A 223 -14.91 9.01 16.49
C THR A 223 -16.02 9.01 15.44
N ALA A 224 -15.92 8.11 14.47
CA ALA A 224 -16.93 7.89 13.44
C ALA A 224 -17.85 6.72 13.82
N ALA A 225 -19.13 6.99 14.11
CA ALA A 225 -20.14 5.96 14.33
C ALA A 225 -20.98 5.71 13.06
N ASP A 226 -21.61 4.53 12.95
CA ASP A 226 -22.46 4.16 11.80
C ASP A 226 -23.53 5.24 11.52
N GLY A 227 -23.51 5.81 10.31
CA GLY A 227 -24.39 6.88 9.85
C GLY A 227 -23.97 8.31 10.24
N ASP A 228 -22.82 8.51 10.89
CA ASP A 228 -22.25 9.85 11.07
C ASP A 228 -21.81 10.44 9.73
N THR A 229 -21.88 11.76 9.61
CA THR A 229 -21.56 12.50 8.38
C THR A 229 -20.56 13.60 8.65
N PHE A 230 -19.55 13.70 7.78
CA PHE A 230 -18.51 14.72 7.80
C PHE A 230 -18.58 15.54 6.51
N ALA A 231 -18.49 16.86 6.61
CA ALA A 231 -18.57 17.75 5.47
C ALA A 231 -17.18 18.25 5.07
N VAL A 232 -16.88 18.20 3.78
CA VAL A 232 -15.68 18.75 3.15
C VAL A 232 -16.16 19.60 1.97
N GLY A 233 -16.29 20.91 2.14
CA GLY A 233 -16.97 21.75 1.16
C GLY A 233 -18.44 21.31 0.98
N ASP A 234 -18.84 21.03 -0.26
CA ASP A 234 -20.15 20.44 -0.59
C ASP A 234 -20.14 18.89 -0.59
N VAL A 235 -19.01 18.24 -0.28
CA VAL A 235 -18.91 16.78 -0.16
C VAL A 235 -19.36 16.31 1.20
N GLU A 236 -20.29 15.35 1.23
CA GLU A 236 -20.67 14.60 2.42
C GLU A 236 -19.94 13.26 2.42
N ILE A 237 -19.24 12.95 3.53
CA ILE A 237 -18.61 11.67 3.79
C ILE A 237 -19.45 10.96 4.86
N GLU A 238 -20.22 9.95 4.46
CA GLU A 238 -21.03 9.13 5.38
C GLU A 238 -20.24 7.93 5.90
N THR A 239 -20.34 7.69 7.20
CA THR A 239 -19.71 6.56 7.88
C THR A 239 -20.57 5.31 7.76
N VAL A 240 -20.01 4.21 7.29
CA VAL A 240 -20.70 2.92 7.17
C VAL A 240 -19.93 1.86 7.96
N TYR A 241 -20.54 1.32 9.02
CA TYR A 241 -19.91 0.25 9.79
C TYR A 241 -19.87 -1.06 9.00
N THR A 242 -18.67 -1.54 8.71
CA THR A 242 -18.42 -2.67 7.80
C THR A 242 -17.43 -3.68 8.40
N PRO A 243 -17.76 -4.34 9.52
CA PRO A 243 -16.85 -5.26 10.17
C PRO A 243 -16.65 -6.54 9.34
N GLY A 244 -15.50 -7.19 9.55
CA GLY A 244 -15.18 -8.45 8.87
C GLY A 244 -13.68 -8.68 8.83
N HIS A 245 -12.93 -7.74 8.26
CA HIS A 245 -11.46 -7.75 8.34
C HIS A 245 -10.96 -7.48 9.76
N THR A 246 -11.52 -6.44 10.37
CA THR A 246 -11.40 -6.15 11.81
C THR A 246 -12.78 -5.91 12.41
N SER A 247 -12.89 -6.04 13.73
CA SER A 247 -14.13 -5.81 14.46
C SER A 247 -14.57 -4.34 14.46
N GLY A 248 -13.61 -3.42 14.33
CA GLY A 248 -13.83 -1.97 14.29
C GLY A 248 -13.86 -1.36 12.89
N MET A 249 -13.83 -2.18 11.85
CA MET A 249 -13.71 -1.71 10.47
C MET A 249 -14.90 -0.86 10.02
N THR A 250 -14.60 0.24 9.36
CA THR A 250 -15.55 1.25 8.88
C THR A 250 -15.19 1.69 7.47
N SER A 251 -16.18 1.75 6.59
CA SER A 251 -16.08 2.31 5.25
C SER A 251 -16.60 3.74 5.24
N TYR A 252 -16.18 4.53 4.26
CA TYR A 252 -16.67 5.90 4.08
C TYR A 252 -17.29 6.08 2.70
N LEU A 253 -18.58 6.42 2.66
CA LEU A 253 -19.30 6.73 1.43
C LEU A 253 -19.13 8.22 1.11
N VAL A 254 -18.30 8.51 0.12
CA VAL A 254 -17.95 9.85 -0.32
C VAL A 254 -18.92 10.30 -1.40
N GLY A 255 -19.71 11.33 -1.09
CA GLY A 255 -20.61 12.01 -2.03
C GLY A 255 -21.59 11.09 -2.76
N ASP A 256 -22.07 10.04 -2.11
CA ASP A 256 -22.95 8.99 -2.67
C ASP A 256 -22.40 8.28 -3.93
N SER A 257 -21.08 8.39 -4.21
CA SER A 257 -20.50 7.98 -5.51
C SER A 257 -19.31 7.03 -5.36
N LEU A 258 -18.52 7.14 -4.28
CA LEU A 258 -17.40 6.25 -3.98
C LEU A 258 -17.50 5.74 -2.53
N LEU A 259 -17.56 4.43 -2.34
CA LEU A 259 -17.39 3.78 -1.05
C LEU A 259 -15.91 3.38 -0.88
N THR A 260 -15.19 4.08 -0.01
CA THR A 260 -13.85 3.66 0.39
C THR A 260 -13.98 2.53 1.41
N THR A 261 -13.70 1.30 0.99
CA THR A 261 -14.01 0.08 1.72
C THR A 261 -12.91 -0.38 2.67
N GLY A 262 -11.82 0.38 2.81
CA GLY A 262 -10.65 -0.07 3.58
C GLY A 262 -10.19 -1.46 3.12
N ASP A 263 -9.83 -2.32 4.07
CA ASP A 263 -9.49 -3.72 3.84
C ASP A 263 -10.68 -4.68 3.84
N GLY A 264 -11.84 -4.30 3.28
CA GLY A 264 -13.07 -5.12 3.33
C GLY A 264 -13.39 -5.79 2.00
N LEU A 265 -13.46 -4.97 0.96
CA LEU A 265 -13.68 -5.35 -0.43
C LEU A 265 -12.63 -4.63 -1.27
N PHE A 266 -11.94 -5.38 -2.12
CA PHE A 266 -10.99 -4.87 -3.09
C PHE A 266 -11.55 -5.04 -4.51
N VAL A 267 -10.84 -4.56 -5.53
CA VAL A 267 -11.33 -4.66 -6.92
C VAL A 267 -11.22 -6.09 -7.48
N GLU A 268 -10.30 -6.88 -6.93
CA GLU A 268 -9.96 -8.23 -7.39
C GLU A 268 -10.28 -9.32 -6.37
N SER A 269 -10.58 -8.95 -5.12
CA SER A 269 -10.74 -9.91 -4.02
C SER A 269 -11.52 -9.34 -2.81
N VAL A 270 -11.67 -10.17 -1.78
CA VAL A 270 -12.21 -9.78 -0.47
C VAL A 270 -11.14 -9.87 0.62
N ALA A 271 -11.42 -9.24 1.75
CA ALA A 271 -10.54 -9.25 2.92
C ALA A 271 -10.17 -10.65 3.44
N ARG A 272 -8.95 -10.77 3.95
CA ARG A 272 -8.59 -11.86 4.87
C ARG A 272 -9.20 -11.62 6.26
N PRO A 273 -9.71 -12.66 6.95
CA PRO A 273 -10.36 -12.52 8.26
C PRO A 273 -9.48 -12.93 9.47
N ASP A 274 -8.20 -13.28 9.28
CA ASP A 274 -7.37 -13.93 10.32
C ASP A 274 -6.41 -13.00 11.09
N LEU A 275 -6.30 -11.71 10.73
CA LEU A 275 -5.28 -10.84 11.33
C LEU A 275 -5.58 -10.44 12.78
N GLU A 276 -6.85 -10.17 13.12
CA GLU A 276 -7.21 -9.67 14.44
C GLU A 276 -7.25 -10.77 15.52
N GLU A 277 -8.06 -11.81 15.30
CA GLU A 277 -8.26 -12.90 16.28
C GLU A 277 -7.44 -14.16 15.97
N GLY A 278 -6.65 -14.15 14.89
CA GLY A 278 -5.93 -15.33 14.41
C GLY A 278 -6.83 -16.37 13.74
N ASP A 279 -6.22 -17.50 13.37
CA ASP A 279 -6.88 -18.61 12.66
C ASP A 279 -8.12 -19.16 13.39
N ASP A 280 -8.16 -19.05 14.73
CA ASP A 280 -9.28 -19.53 15.54
C ASP A 280 -10.54 -18.63 15.39
N GLY A 281 -10.37 -17.32 15.19
CA GLY A 281 -11.45 -16.35 15.00
C GLY A 281 -11.83 -16.10 13.54
N ALA A 282 -10.93 -16.44 12.61
CA ALA A 282 -11.11 -16.26 11.17
C ALA A 282 -12.48 -16.75 10.62
N PRO A 283 -13.06 -17.90 11.05
CA PRO A 283 -14.37 -18.32 10.55
C PRO A 283 -15.54 -17.42 10.98
N ASP A 284 -15.47 -16.79 12.15
CA ASP A 284 -16.53 -15.89 12.62
C ASP A 284 -16.38 -14.51 11.95
N ALA A 285 -15.15 -14.03 11.81
CA ALA A 285 -14.82 -12.83 11.03
C ALA A 285 -15.23 -12.96 9.55
N ALA A 286 -15.01 -14.12 8.90
CA ALA A 286 -15.47 -14.39 7.54
C ALA A 286 -17.01 -14.35 7.41
N ARG A 287 -17.74 -14.85 8.41
CA ARG A 287 -19.22 -14.76 8.42
C ARG A 287 -19.69 -13.33 8.57
N GLN A 288 -19.00 -12.55 9.41
CA GLN A 288 -19.29 -11.14 9.60
C GLN A 288 -19.00 -10.34 8.33
N LEU A 289 -17.88 -10.61 7.66
CA LEU A 289 -17.55 -10.03 6.36
C LEU A 289 -18.63 -10.33 5.32
N TYR A 290 -19.09 -11.59 5.22
CA TYR A 290 -20.21 -11.94 4.33
C TYR A 290 -21.47 -11.13 4.64
N GLU A 291 -21.87 -11.05 5.91
CA GLU A 291 -23.06 -10.28 6.31
C GLU A 291 -22.90 -8.79 5.96
N THR A 292 -21.74 -8.20 6.21
CA THR A 292 -21.38 -6.83 5.83
C THR A 292 -21.48 -6.61 4.32
N LEU A 293 -20.85 -7.48 3.51
CA LEU A 293 -20.87 -7.35 2.05
C LEU A 293 -22.29 -7.43 1.52
N GLN A 294 -23.07 -8.43 1.94
CA GLN A 294 -24.43 -8.62 1.42
C GLN A 294 -25.43 -7.57 1.90
N GLU A 295 -25.30 -7.05 3.12
CA GLU A 295 -26.32 -6.17 3.73
C GLU A 295 -25.96 -4.68 3.72
N ARG A 296 -24.68 -4.32 3.58
CA ARG A 296 -24.22 -2.93 3.64
C ARG A 296 -23.57 -2.45 2.34
N VAL A 297 -22.72 -3.28 1.73
CA VAL A 297 -21.99 -2.89 0.52
C VAL A 297 -22.85 -3.13 -0.72
N LEU A 298 -23.27 -4.37 -0.96
CA LEU A 298 -24.05 -4.74 -2.15
C LEU A 298 -25.50 -4.26 -2.13
N ASP A 299 -25.98 -3.62 -1.06
CA ASP A 299 -27.31 -2.97 -1.01
C ASP A 299 -27.28 -1.54 -1.59
N LEU A 300 -26.09 -0.97 -1.81
CA LEU A 300 -25.90 0.30 -2.50
C LEU A 300 -26.21 0.19 -4.01
N ASP A 301 -26.36 1.34 -4.67
CA ASP A 301 -26.60 1.40 -6.11
C ASP A 301 -25.41 0.81 -6.90
N ASP A 302 -25.71 0.08 -7.99
CA ASP A 302 -24.70 -0.64 -8.79
C ASP A 302 -23.62 0.28 -9.40
N ASP A 303 -23.94 1.57 -9.60
CA ASP A 303 -23.05 2.57 -10.17
C ASP A 303 -22.05 3.15 -9.14
N VAL A 304 -22.25 2.91 -7.84
CA VAL A 304 -21.33 3.36 -6.79
C VAL A 304 -19.98 2.65 -6.99
N LEU A 305 -18.90 3.42 -6.97
CA LEU A 305 -17.54 2.90 -7.04
C LEU A 305 -17.14 2.33 -5.68
N VAL A 306 -16.40 1.21 -5.71
CA VAL A 306 -15.67 0.67 -4.56
C VAL A 306 -14.20 0.99 -4.75
N GLY A 307 -13.56 1.48 -3.69
CA GLY A 307 -12.11 1.64 -3.61
C GLY A 307 -11.58 1.11 -2.27
N GLY A 308 -10.78 0.04 -2.31
CA GLY A 308 -10.17 -0.52 -1.10
C GLY A 308 -8.98 0.29 -0.59
N ALA A 309 -8.39 -0.12 0.53
CA ALA A 309 -7.12 0.42 1.05
C ALA A 309 -5.88 -0.33 0.54
N HIS A 310 -6.07 -1.41 -0.23
CA HIS A 310 -4.98 -2.18 -0.83
C HIS A 310 -5.32 -2.70 -2.22
N PHE A 311 -4.28 -2.99 -3.00
CA PHE A 311 -4.34 -3.81 -4.21
C PHE A 311 -3.19 -4.82 -4.22
N SER A 312 -3.36 -5.92 -4.94
CA SER A 312 -2.33 -6.93 -5.20
C SER A 312 -1.88 -6.94 -6.66
N ASP A 313 -0.85 -7.72 -6.99
CA ASP A 313 -0.41 -7.89 -8.38
C ASP A 313 -1.48 -8.49 -9.31
N ALA A 314 -2.54 -9.09 -8.74
CA ALA A 314 -3.69 -9.59 -9.49
C ALA A 314 -4.70 -8.49 -9.83
N ALA A 315 -4.59 -7.30 -9.24
CA ALA A 315 -5.48 -6.19 -9.49
C ALA A 315 -5.19 -5.55 -10.84
N GLU A 316 -6.22 -5.39 -11.66
CA GLU A 316 -6.15 -4.56 -12.86
C GLU A 316 -6.62 -3.14 -12.54
N ALA A 317 -5.78 -2.15 -12.82
CA ALA A 317 -6.19 -0.76 -12.73
C ALA A 317 -7.22 -0.44 -13.82
N ALA A 318 -8.16 0.46 -13.51
CA ALA A 318 -9.14 0.94 -14.48
C ALA A 318 -8.53 1.86 -15.55
N GLU A 319 -9.32 2.28 -16.53
CA GLU A 319 -8.85 3.14 -17.64
C GLU A 319 -8.23 4.48 -17.17
N ASP A 320 -8.66 4.97 -16.00
CA ASP A 320 -8.13 6.19 -15.36
C ASP A 320 -6.87 5.95 -14.50
N GLY A 321 -6.39 4.70 -14.43
CA GLY A 321 -5.24 4.30 -13.63
C GLY A 321 -5.55 4.06 -12.16
N THR A 322 -6.81 4.18 -11.73
CA THR A 322 -7.20 3.92 -10.33
C THR A 322 -7.63 2.47 -10.11
N TYR A 323 -7.41 1.98 -8.89
CA TYR A 323 -7.94 0.70 -8.42
C TYR A 323 -9.32 0.92 -7.81
N THR A 324 -10.29 1.23 -8.67
CA THR A 324 -11.71 1.36 -8.27
C THR A 324 -12.64 0.72 -9.30
N ALA A 325 -13.75 0.15 -8.85
CA ALA A 325 -14.71 -0.54 -9.72
C ALA A 325 -16.15 -0.32 -9.26
N PRO A 326 -17.14 -0.23 -10.16
CA PRO A 326 -18.55 -0.18 -9.79
C PRO A 326 -18.98 -1.44 -9.05
N ILE A 327 -19.85 -1.30 -8.05
CA ILE A 327 -20.43 -2.44 -7.30
C ILE A 327 -21.09 -3.45 -8.24
N GLY A 328 -21.77 -2.97 -9.28
CA GLY A 328 -22.42 -3.83 -10.27
C GLY A 328 -21.45 -4.76 -11.01
N ASP A 329 -20.28 -4.23 -11.38
CA ASP A 329 -19.24 -4.97 -12.09
C ASP A 329 -18.60 -6.00 -11.16
N LEU A 330 -18.25 -5.59 -9.93
CA LEU A 330 -17.70 -6.51 -8.91
C LEU A 330 -18.66 -7.66 -8.64
N ARG A 331 -19.98 -7.41 -8.54
CA ARG A 331 -20.98 -8.46 -8.32
C ARG A 331 -21.06 -9.45 -9.49
N GLU A 332 -20.81 -9.01 -10.73
CA GLU A 332 -20.83 -9.88 -11.91
C GLU A 332 -19.52 -10.69 -12.09
N GLU A 333 -18.38 -10.12 -11.68
CA GLU A 333 -17.05 -10.66 -11.97
C GLU A 333 -16.41 -11.42 -10.79
N MET A 334 -16.78 -11.09 -9.54
CA MET A 334 -16.22 -11.69 -8.33
C MET A 334 -17.15 -12.77 -7.76
N ASP A 335 -16.89 -14.02 -8.14
CA ASP A 335 -17.69 -15.20 -7.76
C ASP A 335 -18.05 -15.26 -6.25
N PRO A 336 -17.13 -14.98 -5.30
CA PRO A 336 -17.45 -14.96 -3.86
C PRO A 336 -18.64 -14.09 -3.45
N LEU A 337 -18.95 -13.01 -4.17
CA LEU A 337 -20.05 -12.10 -3.83
C LEU A 337 -21.44 -12.72 -4.12
N GLU A 338 -21.51 -13.74 -4.96
CA GLU A 338 -22.75 -14.48 -5.26
C GLU A 338 -22.93 -15.76 -4.43
N TYR A 339 -21.88 -16.18 -3.70
CA TYR A 339 -21.90 -17.41 -2.92
C TYR A 339 -22.90 -17.35 -1.77
N ASP A 340 -23.34 -18.53 -1.30
CA ASP A 340 -23.98 -18.59 0.01
C ASP A 340 -22.93 -18.43 1.13
N ARG A 341 -23.37 -18.07 2.33
CA ARG A 341 -22.47 -17.79 3.45
C ARG A 341 -21.49 -18.92 3.74
N GLU A 342 -21.92 -20.17 3.62
CA GLU A 342 -21.07 -21.30 3.96
C GLU A 342 -20.00 -21.54 2.89
N GLU A 343 -20.35 -21.38 1.62
CA GLU A 343 -19.42 -21.43 0.48
C GLU A 343 -18.43 -20.26 0.51
N PHE A 344 -18.88 -19.03 0.78
CA PHE A 344 -18.01 -17.86 0.96
C PHE A 344 -16.94 -18.09 2.04
N VAL A 345 -17.35 -18.55 3.22
CA VAL A 345 -16.43 -18.79 4.34
C VAL A 345 -15.43 -19.89 4.00
N GLU A 346 -15.83 -20.95 3.30
CA GLU A 346 -14.90 -22.00 2.87
C GLU A 346 -13.86 -21.46 1.89
N THR A 347 -14.28 -20.67 0.90
CA THR A 347 -13.39 -20.09 -0.11
C THR A 347 -12.38 -19.12 0.49
N VAL A 348 -12.83 -18.14 1.28
CA VAL A 348 -11.94 -17.12 1.88
C VAL A 348 -10.90 -17.76 2.82
N LEU A 349 -11.28 -18.78 3.58
CA LEU A 349 -10.35 -19.46 4.50
C LEU A 349 -9.38 -20.42 3.78
N ALA A 350 -9.68 -20.84 2.55
CA ALA A 350 -8.82 -21.74 1.80
C ALA A 350 -7.59 -21.04 1.21
N ASP A 351 -7.66 -19.71 1.04
CA ASP A 351 -6.75 -18.95 0.18
C ASP A 351 -6.21 -17.67 0.87
N MET A 352 -5.78 -17.83 2.12
CA MET A 352 -5.20 -16.73 2.91
C MET A 352 -3.69 -16.63 2.70
N PRO A 353 -3.15 -15.46 2.33
CA PRO A 353 -1.72 -15.28 2.16
C PRO A 353 -0.98 -15.28 3.52
N PRO A 354 0.36 -15.39 3.51
CA PRO A 354 1.17 -15.16 4.71
C PRO A 354 0.83 -13.83 5.39
N ARG A 355 0.94 -13.77 6.73
CA ARG A 355 0.75 -12.49 7.44
C ARG A 355 1.92 -11.54 7.15
N PRO A 356 1.69 -10.21 7.14
CA PRO A 356 2.77 -9.24 7.02
C PRO A 356 3.84 -9.46 8.12
N ALA A 357 5.12 -9.25 7.83
CA ALA A 357 6.19 -9.60 8.77
C ALA A 357 6.16 -8.76 10.08
N ASN A 358 5.76 -7.50 9.97
CA ASN A 358 5.79 -6.52 11.06
C ASN A 358 4.43 -6.25 11.71
N TYR A 359 3.40 -7.03 11.38
CA TYR A 359 2.02 -6.70 11.74
C TYR A 359 1.76 -6.49 13.23
N GLU A 360 2.38 -7.29 14.11
CA GLU A 360 2.22 -7.13 15.57
C GLU A 360 2.79 -5.78 16.06
N GLN A 361 3.89 -5.32 15.46
CA GLN A 361 4.51 -4.04 15.83
C GLN A 361 3.71 -2.87 15.27
N ILE A 362 3.20 -3.00 14.05
CA ILE A 362 2.36 -2.00 13.40
C ILE A 362 1.05 -1.83 14.16
N ILE A 363 0.32 -2.92 14.44
CA ILE A 363 -0.91 -2.90 15.25
C ILE A 363 -0.64 -2.26 16.62
N ALA A 364 0.45 -2.62 17.30
CA ALA A 364 0.78 -2.01 18.59
C ALA A 364 1.03 -0.49 18.50
N THR A 365 1.59 -0.03 17.38
CA THR A 365 1.84 1.40 17.11
C THR A 365 0.54 2.14 16.80
N ASN A 366 -0.32 1.56 15.95
CA ASN A 366 -1.63 2.09 15.60
C ASN A 366 -2.64 2.02 16.76
N LEU A 367 -2.42 1.17 17.77
CA LEU A 367 -3.16 1.23 19.04
C LEU A 367 -2.60 2.27 20.01
N GLY A 368 -1.51 2.96 19.67
CA GLY A 368 -0.80 3.89 20.54
C GLY A 368 -0.14 3.23 21.75
N GLN A 369 0.17 1.94 21.65
CA GLN A 369 0.86 1.16 22.70
C GLN A 369 2.39 1.14 22.49
N ARG A 370 2.83 1.60 21.33
CA ARG A 370 4.21 1.82 20.93
C ARG A 370 4.34 3.20 20.30
N ASP A 371 5.43 3.89 20.61
CA ASP A 371 5.84 5.11 19.91
C ASP A 371 6.75 4.72 18.74
N THR A 372 6.64 5.44 17.63
CA THR A 372 7.51 5.31 16.47
C THR A 372 7.78 6.69 15.88
N ASP A 373 8.97 6.91 15.32
CA ASP A 373 9.28 8.08 14.51
C ASP A 373 9.11 7.78 13.01
N GLU A 374 9.17 8.80 12.16
CA GLU A 374 8.98 8.65 10.70
C GLU A 374 9.93 7.62 10.06
N ASP A 375 11.21 7.64 10.43
CA ASP A 375 12.21 6.72 9.91
C ASP A 375 11.89 5.27 10.30
N GLU A 376 11.43 5.05 11.54
CA GLU A 376 11.02 3.75 12.03
C GLU A 376 9.70 3.28 11.41
N ALA A 377 8.70 4.17 11.27
CA ALA A 377 7.44 3.88 10.57
C ALA A 377 7.69 3.41 9.14
N PHE A 378 8.48 4.18 8.38
CA PHE A 378 8.86 3.83 7.02
C PHE A 378 9.59 2.48 6.97
N THR A 379 10.46 2.19 7.94
CA THR A 379 11.17 0.91 8.02
C THR A 379 10.23 -0.27 8.33
N LEU A 380 9.24 -0.07 9.19
CA LEU A 380 8.23 -1.09 9.52
C LEU A 380 7.35 -1.45 8.31
N GLU A 381 7.16 -0.47 7.42
CA GLU A 381 6.38 -0.51 6.17
C GLU A 381 7.16 -0.98 4.94
N LEU A 382 8.43 -1.37 5.09
CA LEU A 382 9.20 -1.96 3.99
C LEU A 382 8.81 -3.43 3.78
N GLY A 383 8.47 -3.77 2.54
CA GLY A 383 8.03 -5.11 2.14
C GLY A 383 6.61 -5.13 1.59
N PRO A 384 6.11 -6.30 1.15
CA PRO A 384 4.79 -6.43 0.54
C PRO A 384 3.72 -6.55 1.62
N ASN A 385 2.63 -5.80 1.46
CA ASN A 385 1.49 -5.84 2.37
C ASN A 385 0.47 -6.88 1.88
N ASN A 386 0.40 -8.01 2.58
CA ASN A 386 -0.43 -9.15 2.19
C ASN A 386 -1.83 -9.08 2.87
N CYS A 387 -2.60 -8.04 2.56
CA CYS A 387 -3.95 -7.82 3.14
C CYS A 387 -5.09 -8.43 2.29
N ALA A 388 -4.93 -8.50 0.97
CA ALA A 388 -5.87 -9.14 0.04
C ALA A 388 -5.74 -10.68 0.05
N ALA A 389 -6.86 -11.42 0.00
CA ALA A 389 -6.83 -12.86 -0.24
C ALA A 389 -6.51 -13.17 -1.71
N SER A 390 -5.84 -14.27 -2.02
CA SER A 390 -5.30 -14.50 -3.37
C SER A 390 -6.37 -14.75 -4.42
N SER A 391 -6.06 -14.38 -5.67
CA SER A 391 -7.00 -14.39 -6.80
C SER A 391 -7.23 -15.76 -7.44
N GLU A 392 -6.36 -16.75 -7.23
CA GLU A 392 -6.45 -18.08 -7.88
C GLU A 392 -7.78 -18.81 -7.58
N SER A 393 -8.51 -18.39 -6.54
CA SER A 393 -9.81 -18.94 -6.16
C SER A 393 -11.01 -18.00 -6.38
N MET A 394 -10.82 -16.77 -6.86
CA MET A 394 -11.84 -15.69 -6.80
C MET A 394 -12.43 -15.25 -8.14
N THR A 395 -11.83 -15.64 -9.27
CA THR A 395 -12.30 -15.29 -10.63
C THR A 395 -12.62 -16.53 -11.45
N SER A 396 -13.68 -16.49 -12.27
CA SER A 396 -14.01 -17.59 -13.19
C SER A 396 -12.98 -17.77 -14.33
N ASP A 397 -12.64 -19.03 -14.67
CA ASP A 397 -11.78 -19.44 -15.82
C ASP A 397 -12.22 -18.88 -17.19
#